data_AF-A0AAE1IQD3-F1
#
_entry.id   AF-A0AAE1IQD3-F1
#
_cell.length_a   1.000
_cell.length_b   1.000
_cell.length_c   1.000
_cell.angle_alpha   90.00
_cell.angle_beta   90.00
_cell.angle_gamma   90.00
#
_symmetry.space_group_name_H-M   'P 1'
#
loop_
_entity.id
_entity.type
_entity.pdbx_description
1 polymer ?
#
loop_
_entity_poly.entity_id
_entity_poly.type
_entity_poly.pdbx_seq_one_letter_code
_entity_poly.pdbx_strand_id
1 'polypeptide(L)'
;MHRQLQIRPTPTHMPAFMWMALRQKSGGGRRPKKKIYHRVPKLDRVMELQKKPSLILQLKSIIQSQKNQSILLRDLEKHVGFVQKWNFMTIIERYPSIFRAGGGNREPPFVCLTEKARKIACGEAEARALMEPILVNNLRKLLMLSVECCVPLETIEFIGPELGLPDDFKTSLIPKYPHFFSAREVNGRACLVLENWDSSLAVTSRETRLAQEGILKPAGYQKKVKILKDGNYLGPYAFRVNFPAGFRPNVGYLEQLEKWQKMEFPSPYLNARRFDFADPKARKRVVAVLHELLSLTMEKRMTSAQLDAFHSEYLLPSKLLLCLIKHQGIFYLTNKGVRSTVFLKEAYHGSSLIEKCPLLQFNDEFVALSGRGNTDLCDTRNSLHTAV
;
A
#
# COMPACT_ATOMS: atom_id res chain seq x y z
N MET A 1 57.68 17.95 45.08
CA MET A 1 58.79 18.77 44.55
C MET A 1 59.27 18.16 43.25
N HIS A 2 59.39 19.01 42.23
CA HIS A 2 59.78 18.71 40.86
C HIS A 2 61.04 17.86 40.71
N ARG A 3 61.04 16.95 39.72
CA ARG A 3 62.10 16.92 38.70
C ARG A 3 61.62 16.25 37.41
N GLN A 4 61.83 16.99 36.32
CA GLN A 4 61.59 16.62 34.93
C GLN A 4 62.53 15.51 34.49
N LEU A 5 62.04 14.62 33.62
CA LEU A 5 62.88 13.92 32.64
C LEU A 5 62.17 13.96 31.28
N GLN A 6 62.84 14.63 30.34
CA GLN A 6 62.56 14.64 28.91
C GLN A 6 62.70 13.24 28.34
N ILE A 7 61.73 12.82 27.53
CA ILE A 7 61.93 11.77 26.53
C ILE A 7 61.45 12.32 25.19
N ARG A 8 62.39 12.38 24.24
CA ARG A 8 62.20 12.79 22.84
C ARG A 8 61.34 11.74 22.11
N PRO A 9 60.37 12.12 21.27
CA PRO A 9 59.80 11.19 20.29
C PRO A 9 60.54 11.29 18.95
N THR A 10 60.91 10.13 18.43
CA THR A 10 61.39 9.89 17.06
C THR A 10 60.31 10.20 16.01
N PRO A 11 60.67 10.60 14.79
CA PRO A 11 59.73 11.12 13.80
C PRO A 11 59.11 9.99 12.96
N THR A 12 57.82 9.74 13.14
CA THR A 12 57.02 8.99 12.16
C THR A 12 56.33 9.96 11.21
N HIS A 13 56.78 9.95 9.96
CA HIS A 13 56.16 10.63 8.82
C HIS A 13 54.68 10.24 8.67
N MET A 14 53.79 11.20 8.88
CA MET A 14 52.40 11.17 8.42
C MET A 14 52.27 12.16 7.24
N PRO A 15 51.66 11.77 6.11
CA PRO A 15 51.54 12.65 4.97
C PRO A 15 50.56 13.79 5.26
N ALA A 16 50.99 14.98 4.84
CA ALA A 16 50.30 16.25 5.00
C ALA A 16 48.87 16.22 4.46
N PHE A 17 47.88 16.23 5.35
CA PHE A 17 46.55 16.72 5.01
C PHE A 17 46.66 18.22 4.80
N MET A 18 46.83 18.61 3.55
CA MET A 18 46.75 19.98 3.08
C MET A 18 45.38 20.54 3.45
N TRP A 19 45.35 21.39 4.48
CA TRP A 19 44.22 22.25 4.79
C TRP A 19 44.02 23.21 3.62
N MET A 20 43.26 22.79 2.61
CA MET A 20 42.68 23.72 1.67
C MET A 20 41.61 24.52 2.42
N ALA A 21 42.00 25.70 2.88
CA ALA A 21 41.10 26.74 3.33
C ALA A 21 40.02 26.93 2.27
N LEU A 22 38.83 26.39 2.53
CA LEU A 22 37.65 26.61 1.71
C LEU A 22 37.33 28.11 1.83
N ARG A 23 37.83 28.91 0.88
CA ARG A 23 37.39 30.29 0.68
C ARG A 23 35.87 30.27 0.62
N GLN A 24 35.21 30.66 1.72
CA GLN A 24 33.81 30.98 1.72
C GLN A 24 33.63 32.24 0.86
N LYS A 25 33.42 32.04 -0.44
CA LYS A 25 32.69 33.04 -1.22
C LYS A 25 31.28 33.06 -0.65
N SER A 26 30.98 34.11 0.09
CA SER A 26 29.63 34.53 0.49
C SER A 26 28.85 34.94 -0.77
N GLY A 27 28.53 33.96 -1.61
CA GLY A 27 27.49 34.10 -2.62
C GLY A 27 26.15 34.01 -1.91
N GLY A 28 25.32 35.06 -2.03
CA GLY A 28 23.97 35.11 -1.50
C GLY A 28 23.09 33.99 -2.06
N GLY A 29 23.20 32.80 -1.48
CA GLY A 29 22.34 31.67 -1.80
C GLY A 29 20.98 31.90 -1.17
N ARG A 30 19.96 32.15 -2.01
CA ARG A 30 18.56 32.06 -1.59
C ARG A 30 18.37 30.75 -0.82
N ARG A 31 17.90 30.84 0.44
CA ARG A 31 17.42 29.67 1.20
C ARG A 31 16.56 28.82 0.25
N PRO A 32 16.82 27.50 0.10
CA PRO A 32 15.99 26.65 -0.73
C PRO A 32 14.53 26.84 -0.32
N LYS A 33 13.67 27.25 -1.26
CA LYS A 33 12.24 27.42 -0.97
C LYS A 33 11.73 26.10 -0.37
N LYS A 34 11.12 26.16 0.81
CA LYS A 34 10.52 25.01 1.48
C LYS A 34 9.60 24.31 0.47
N LYS A 35 9.92 23.07 0.09
CA LYS A 35 9.06 22.32 -0.85
C LYS A 35 7.72 22.10 -0.17
N ILE A 36 6.67 22.69 -0.72
CA ILE A 36 5.30 22.56 -0.21
C ILE A 36 4.79 21.20 -0.65
N TYR A 37 4.41 20.36 0.32
CA TYR A 37 3.71 19.12 0.07
C TYR A 37 2.20 19.39 0.02
N HIS A 38 1.58 19.15 -1.14
CA HIS A 38 0.17 19.44 -1.35
C HIS A 38 -0.71 18.28 -0.83
N ARG A 39 -1.61 18.60 0.10
CA ARG A 39 -2.53 17.62 0.69
C ARG A 39 -3.65 17.26 -0.29
N VAL A 40 -4.18 16.05 -0.17
CA VAL A 40 -5.35 15.57 -0.92
C VAL A 40 -6.46 15.25 0.10
N PRO A 41 -7.38 16.20 0.39
CA PRO A 41 -8.38 16.04 1.45
C PRO A 41 -9.28 14.82 1.27
N LYS A 42 -9.60 14.44 0.02
CA LYS A 42 -10.42 13.26 -0.26
C LYS A 42 -9.73 11.96 0.14
N LEU A 43 -8.42 11.83 -0.09
CA LEU A 43 -7.65 10.66 0.36
C LEU A 43 -7.39 10.68 1.87
N ASP A 44 -7.25 11.86 2.48
CA ASP A 44 -7.23 12.00 3.94
C ASP A 44 -8.53 11.50 4.56
N ARG A 45 -9.67 11.75 3.90
CA ARG A 45 -10.99 11.32 4.35
C ARG A 45 -11.15 9.79 4.33
N VAL A 46 -10.46 9.07 3.44
CA VAL A 46 -10.46 7.59 3.42
C VAL A 46 -10.07 7.02 4.78
N MET A 47 -9.01 7.56 5.39
CA MET A 47 -8.53 7.11 6.71
C MET A 47 -9.58 7.28 7.81
N GLU A 48 -10.40 8.33 7.72
CA GLU A 48 -11.48 8.58 8.68
C GLU A 48 -12.70 7.69 8.42
N LEU A 49 -13.05 7.50 7.14
CA LEU A 49 -14.21 6.69 6.75
C LEU A 49 -14.07 5.22 7.13
N GLN A 50 -12.84 4.70 7.20
CA GLN A 50 -12.56 3.30 7.54
C GLN A 50 -12.60 2.98 9.04
N LYS A 51 -12.55 3.97 9.94
CA LYS A 51 -12.49 3.74 11.40
C LYS A 51 -13.72 2.99 11.95
N LYS A 52 -14.91 3.29 11.43
CA LYS A 52 -16.15 2.62 11.88
C LYS A 52 -16.34 1.24 11.24
N PRO A 53 -16.21 1.09 9.90
CA PRO A 53 -16.23 -0.23 9.26
C PRO A 53 -15.24 -1.21 9.88
N SER A 54 -14.00 -0.81 10.15
CA SER A 54 -12.99 -1.69 10.77
C SER A 54 -13.44 -2.24 12.12
N LEU A 55 -14.01 -1.41 12.99
CA LEU A 55 -14.54 -1.88 14.28
C LEU A 55 -15.74 -2.82 14.13
N ILE A 56 -16.66 -2.53 13.19
CA ILE A 56 -17.81 -3.41 12.89
C ILE A 56 -17.32 -4.79 12.43
N LEU A 57 -16.39 -4.82 11.48
CA LEU A 57 -15.83 -6.05 10.91
C LEU A 57 -15.00 -6.83 11.94
N GLN A 58 -14.25 -6.13 12.80
CA GLN A 58 -13.51 -6.74 13.89
C GLN A 58 -14.45 -7.40 14.91
N LEU A 59 -15.53 -6.73 15.32
CA LEU A 59 -16.50 -7.31 16.24
C LEU A 59 -17.19 -8.54 15.64
N LYS A 60 -17.55 -8.45 14.35
CA LYS A 60 -18.10 -9.59 13.60
C LYS A 60 -17.14 -10.79 13.64
N SER A 61 -15.86 -10.58 13.33
CA SER A 61 -14.84 -11.64 13.37
C SER A 61 -14.68 -12.26 14.77
N ILE A 62 -14.63 -11.41 15.82
CA ILE A 62 -14.58 -11.88 17.21
C ILE A 62 -15.79 -12.77 17.52
N ILE A 63 -17.01 -12.33 17.20
CA ILE A 63 -18.24 -13.10 17.45
C ILE A 63 -18.23 -14.43 16.69
N GLN A 64 -17.85 -14.43 15.41
CA GLN A 64 -17.79 -15.63 14.58
C GLN A 64 -16.74 -16.64 15.06
N SER A 65 -15.66 -16.19 15.71
CA SER A 65 -14.65 -17.08 16.29
C SER A 65 -15.13 -17.82 17.55
N GLN A 66 -16.24 -17.39 18.15
CA GLN A 66 -16.79 -18.03 19.35
C GLN A 66 -17.62 -19.26 18.98
N LYS A 67 -17.53 -20.32 19.79
CA LYS A 67 -18.29 -21.58 19.60
C LYS A 67 -19.80 -21.35 19.47
N ASN A 68 -20.35 -20.44 20.27
CA ASN A 68 -21.79 -20.15 20.32
C ASN A 68 -22.20 -18.97 19.42
N GLN A 69 -21.30 -18.46 18.58
CA GLN A 69 -21.51 -17.24 17.77
C GLN A 69 -22.02 -16.04 18.61
N SER A 70 -21.56 -15.98 19.85
CA SER A 70 -21.85 -14.93 20.82
C SER A 70 -20.67 -14.75 21.76
N ILE A 71 -20.45 -13.53 22.24
CA ILE A 71 -19.41 -13.19 23.21
C ILE A 71 -20.01 -12.51 24.42
N LEU A 72 -19.56 -12.89 25.62
CA LEU A 72 -19.94 -12.19 26.85
C LEU A 72 -19.29 -10.81 26.90
N LEU A 73 -20.03 -9.78 27.29
CA LEU A 73 -19.52 -8.40 27.32
C LEU A 73 -18.31 -8.24 28.27
N ARG A 74 -18.23 -9.07 29.31
CA ARG A 74 -17.07 -9.13 30.22
C ARG A 74 -15.80 -9.65 29.55
N ASP A 75 -15.94 -10.53 28.55
CA ASP A 75 -14.80 -11.16 27.88
C ASP A 75 -14.29 -10.35 26.69
N LEU A 76 -15.09 -9.40 26.19
CA LEU A 76 -14.71 -8.51 25.08
C LEU A 76 -13.38 -7.80 25.34
N GLU A 77 -13.13 -7.40 26.60
CA GLU A 77 -11.89 -6.77 27.04
C GLU A 77 -10.64 -7.61 26.75
N LYS A 78 -10.74 -8.94 26.87
CA LYS A 78 -9.64 -9.87 26.61
C LYS A 78 -9.26 -9.90 25.13
N HIS A 79 -10.21 -9.58 24.23
CA HIS A 79 -9.98 -9.59 22.79
C HIS A 79 -9.50 -8.25 22.25
N VAL A 80 -9.96 -7.13 22.81
CA VAL A 80 -9.72 -5.79 22.22
C VAL A 80 -8.92 -4.86 23.13
N GLY A 81 -8.74 -5.22 24.40
CA GLY A 81 -8.12 -4.39 25.42
C GLY A 81 -9.09 -3.39 26.08
N PHE A 82 -8.72 -2.91 27.27
CA PHE A 82 -9.55 -2.07 28.12
C PHE A 82 -10.07 -0.79 27.43
N VAL A 83 -9.18 -0.05 26.75
CA VAL A 83 -9.55 1.22 26.11
C VAL A 83 -10.50 1.00 24.93
N GLN A 84 -10.21 0.01 24.08
CA GLN A 84 -11.01 -0.23 22.87
C GLN A 84 -12.38 -0.81 23.18
N LYS A 85 -12.53 -1.54 24.30
CA LYS A 85 -13.81 -2.11 24.74
C LYS A 85 -14.95 -1.11 24.66
N TRP A 86 -14.73 0.14 25.08
CA TRP A 86 -15.74 1.21 25.06
C TRP A 86 -16.16 1.64 23.66
N ASN A 87 -15.23 1.62 22.68
CA ASN A 87 -15.57 1.86 21.27
C ASN A 87 -16.48 0.75 20.74
N PHE A 88 -16.23 -0.50 21.13
CA PHE A 88 -17.11 -1.62 20.76
C PHE A 88 -18.47 -1.55 21.43
N MET A 89 -18.55 -1.21 22.72
CA MET A 89 -19.82 -0.97 23.42
C MET A 89 -20.66 0.09 22.68
N THR A 90 -20.03 1.19 22.27
CA THR A 90 -20.70 2.25 21.49
C THR A 90 -21.24 1.74 20.14
N ILE A 91 -20.53 0.83 19.48
CA ILE A 91 -20.95 0.25 18.19
C ILE A 91 -22.09 -0.75 18.36
N ILE A 92 -22.06 -1.54 19.43
CA ILE A 92 -23.14 -2.47 19.77
C ILE A 92 -24.45 -1.69 19.96
N GLU A 93 -24.42 -0.61 20.74
CA GLU A 93 -25.58 0.25 20.97
C GLU A 93 -26.03 0.99 19.71
N ARG A 94 -25.09 1.48 18.90
CA ARG A 94 -25.38 2.31 17.72
C ARG A 94 -25.91 1.51 16.53
N TYR A 95 -25.61 0.22 16.44
CA TYR A 95 -25.95 -0.60 15.26
C TYR A 95 -26.77 -1.84 15.65
N PRO A 96 -27.99 -1.67 16.18
CA PRO A 96 -28.87 -2.78 16.58
C PRO A 96 -29.36 -3.62 15.39
N SER A 97 -29.21 -3.11 14.17
CA SER A 97 -29.44 -3.86 12.93
C SER A 97 -28.38 -4.94 12.68
N ILE A 98 -27.18 -4.78 13.23
CA ILE A 98 -26.04 -5.71 13.07
C ILE A 98 -25.86 -6.55 14.34
N PHE A 99 -25.84 -5.89 15.51
CA PHE A 99 -25.52 -6.51 16.78
C PHE A 99 -26.75 -6.58 17.69
N ARG A 100 -27.00 -7.76 18.25
CA ARG A 100 -28.05 -7.99 19.24
C ARG A 100 -27.38 -8.20 20.59
N ALA A 101 -27.62 -7.29 21.54
CA ALA A 101 -27.30 -7.52 22.94
C ALA A 101 -28.39 -8.40 23.58
N GLY A 102 -27.98 -9.36 24.39
CA GLY A 102 -28.86 -10.25 25.15
C GLY A 102 -28.35 -10.45 26.57
N GLY A 103 -29.15 -11.10 27.41
CA GLY A 103 -28.88 -11.31 28.83
C GLY A 103 -30.05 -10.86 29.71
N GLY A 104 -30.09 -11.35 30.96
CA GLY A 104 -31.22 -11.20 31.87
C GLY A 104 -31.65 -12.54 32.48
N ASN A 105 -32.46 -12.51 33.55
CA ASN A 105 -32.95 -13.72 34.25
C ASN A 105 -31.89 -14.82 34.45
N ARG A 106 -30.82 -14.51 35.19
CA ARG A 106 -29.67 -15.40 35.51
C ARG A 106 -28.69 -15.66 34.37
N GLU A 107 -28.91 -15.14 33.15
CA GLU A 107 -27.93 -15.21 32.07
C GLU A 107 -27.00 -13.98 32.02
N PRO A 108 -25.68 -14.18 31.83
CA PRO A 108 -24.73 -13.08 31.71
C PRO A 108 -24.95 -12.26 30.42
N PRO A 109 -24.70 -10.93 30.45
CA PRO A 109 -24.82 -10.09 29.26
C PRO A 109 -23.88 -10.53 28.13
N PHE A 110 -24.45 -10.68 26.93
CA PHE A 110 -23.74 -11.11 25.73
C PHE A 110 -24.12 -10.27 24.52
N VAL A 111 -23.31 -10.38 23.46
CA VAL A 111 -23.62 -9.84 22.15
C VAL A 111 -23.45 -10.90 21.08
N CYS A 112 -24.36 -10.94 20.12
CA CYS A 112 -24.29 -11.77 18.92
C CYS A 112 -24.72 -10.99 17.68
N LEU A 113 -24.57 -11.59 16.51
CA LEU A 113 -25.11 -11.01 15.27
C LEU A 113 -26.63 -11.16 15.21
N THR A 114 -27.31 -10.17 14.63
CA THR A 114 -28.72 -10.32 14.26
C THR A 114 -28.88 -11.41 13.20
N GLU A 115 -30.09 -11.94 13.02
CA GLU A 115 -30.35 -12.96 12.01
C GLU A 115 -30.04 -12.45 10.59
N LYS A 116 -30.35 -11.17 10.32
CA LYS A 116 -30.01 -10.53 9.04
C LYS A 116 -28.49 -10.42 8.85
N ALA A 117 -27.75 -10.00 9.87
CA ALA A 117 -26.30 -9.90 9.80
C ALA A 117 -25.63 -11.27 9.67
N ARG A 118 -26.15 -12.29 10.36
CA ARG A 118 -25.67 -13.67 10.28
C ARG A 118 -25.80 -14.23 8.86
N LYS A 119 -26.94 -14.00 8.20
CA LYS A 119 -27.16 -14.43 6.81
C LYS A 119 -26.11 -13.89 5.85
N ILE A 120 -25.80 -12.59 5.94
CA ILE A 120 -24.73 -11.99 5.12
C ILE A 120 -23.38 -12.55 5.54
N ALA A 121 -23.09 -12.64 6.84
CA ALA A 121 -21.83 -13.16 7.36
C ALA A 121 -21.49 -14.59 6.88
N CYS A 122 -22.48 -15.43 6.58
CA CYS A 122 -22.27 -16.74 5.98
C CYS A 122 -21.60 -16.69 4.60
N GLY A 123 -21.79 -15.62 3.82
CA GLY A 123 -21.17 -15.42 2.50
C GLY A 123 -19.66 -15.16 2.54
N GLU A 124 -19.07 -14.98 3.72
CA GLU A 124 -17.64 -14.67 3.84
C GLU A 124 -16.74 -15.79 3.34
N ALA A 125 -17.16 -17.06 3.51
CA ALA A 125 -16.40 -18.21 3.03
C ALA A 125 -16.31 -18.23 1.50
N GLU A 126 -17.40 -17.87 0.81
CA GLU A 126 -17.42 -17.74 -0.64
C GLU A 126 -16.53 -16.58 -1.10
N ALA A 127 -16.62 -15.42 -0.44
CA ALA A 127 -15.74 -14.30 -0.73
C ALA A 127 -14.25 -14.66 -0.56
N ARG A 128 -13.91 -15.46 0.46
CA ARG A 128 -12.54 -16.00 0.64
C ARG A 128 -12.14 -16.99 -0.44
N ALA A 129 -13.03 -17.88 -0.85
CA ALA A 129 -12.77 -18.83 -1.93
C ALA A 129 -12.48 -18.10 -3.27
N LEU A 130 -13.25 -17.05 -3.58
CA LEU A 130 -13.01 -16.18 -4.73
C LEU A 130 -11.69 -15.39 -4.61
N MET A 131 -11.26 -15.11 -3.38
CA MET A 131 -10.03 -14.36 -3.11
C MET A 131 -8.78 -15.24 -3.24
N GLU A 132 -8.86 -16.53 -2.92
CA GLU A 132 -7.71 -17.46 -2.94
C GLU A 132 -6.87 -17.41 -4.24
N PRO A 133 -7.43 -17.54 -5.46
CA PRO A 133 -6.62 -17.47 -6.69
C PRO A 133 -5.95 -16.09 -6.90
N ILE A 134 -6.60 -15.02 -6.44
CA ILE A 134 -6.03 -13.67 -6.49
C ILE A 134 -4.86 -13.55 -5.53
N LEU A 135 -4.98 -14.09 -4.31
CA LEU A 135 -3.91 -14.10 -3.31
C LEU A 135 -2.70 -14.90 -3.79
N VAL A 136 -2.91 -16.06 -4.41
CA VAL A 136 -1.84 -16.88 -4.98
C VAL A 136 -1.08 -16.11 -6.04
N ASN A 137 -1.77 -15.47 -7.00
CA ASN A 137 -1.11 -14.66 -8.02
C ASN A 137 -0.43 -13.42 -7.45
N ASN A 138 -1.04 -12.76 -6.46
CA ASN A 138 -0.44 -11.61 -5.79
C ASN A 138 0.83 -11.99 -5.04
N LEU A 139 0.84 -13.13 -4.33
CA LEU A 139 2.03 -13.65 -3.65
C LEU A 139 3.12 -14.01 -4.67
N ARG A 140 2.78 -14.68 -5.77
CA ARG A 140 3.74 -14.97 -6.85
C ARG A 140 4.36 -13.69 -7.38
N LYS A 141 3.53 -12.70 -7.74
CA LYS A 141 4.00 -11.38 -8.21
C LYS A 141 4.85 -10.65 -7.17
N LEU A 142 4.46 -10.69 -5.91
CA LEU A 142 5.21 -10.09 -4.80
C LEU A 142 6.61 -10.70 -4.69
N LEU A 143 6.72 -12.03 -4.78
CA LEU A 143 8.02 -12.71 -4.81
C LEU A 143 8.79 -12.36 -6.08
N MET A 144 8.15 -12.31 -7.24
CA MET A 144 8.77 -11.93 -8.52
C MET A 144 9.33 -10.49 -8.53
N LEU A 145 8.84 -9.59 -7.67
CA LEU A 145 9.42 -8.25 -7.50
C LEU A 145 10.76 -8.27 -6.75
N SER A 146 11.01 -9.31 -5.95
CA SER A 146 12.21 -9.44 -5.14
C SER A 146 13.42 -9.90 -5.95
N VAL A 147 14.59 -9.41 -5.57
CA VAL A 147 15.86 -9.71 -6.25
C VAL A 147 16.18 -11.20 -6.26
N GLU A 148 15.86 -11.89 -5.17
CA GLU A 148 16.15 -13.31 -4.96
C GLU A 148 14.90 -14.19 -5.15
N CYS A 149 13.79 -13.63 -5.65
CA CYS A 149 12.50 -14.32 -5.72
C CYS A 149 12.04 -14.91 -4.37
N CYS A 150 12.47 -14.30 -3.26
CA CYS A 150 12.11 -14.68 -1.91
C CYS A 150 11.86 -13.45 -1.03
N VAL A 151 10.96 -13.59 -0.07
CA VAL A 151 10.65 -12.57 0.93
C VAL A 151 10.53 -13.22 2.32
N PRO A 152 11.05 -12.59 3.39
CA PRO A 152 10.88 -13.08 4.75
C PRO A 152 9.40 -13.31 5.10
N LEU A 153 9.08 -14.44 5.73
CA LEU A 153 7.71 -14.76 6.14
C LEU A 153 7.16 -13.72 7.14
N GLU A 154 8.03 -13.18 8.01
CA GLU A 154 7.72 -12.07 8.91
C GLU A 154 7.22 -10.83 8.16
N THR A 155 7.82 -10.51 7.01
CA THR A 155 7.44 -9.36 6.18
C THR A 155 6.09 -9.62 5.52
N ILE A 156 5.85 -10.84 5.01
CA ILE A 156 4.56 -11.22 4.42
C ILE A 156 3.45 -11.19 5.47
N GLU A 157 3.70 -11.73 6.66
CA GLU A 157 2.76 -11.70 7.79
C GLU A 157 2.45 -10.26 8.21
N PHE A 158 3.45 -9.38 8.27
CA PHE A 158 3.27 -7.97 8.61
C PHE A 158 2.37 -7.20 7.64
N ILE A 159 2.36 -7.58 6.36
CA ILE A 159 1.49 -6.98 5.33
C ILE A 159 0.26 -7.82 4.99
N GLY A 160 0.10 -8.98 5.61
CA GLY A 160 -0.98 -9.93 5.33
C GLY A 160 -2.37 -9.28 5.33
N PRO A 161 -2.70 -8.43 6.31
CA PRO A 161 -3.98 -7.71 6.32
C PRO A 161 -4.20 -6.79 5.11
N GLU A 162 -3.15 -6.17 4.55
CA GLU A 162 -3.26 -5.31 3.37
C GLU A 162 -3.48 -6.13 2.09
N LEU A 163 -2.91 -7.34 2.03
CA LEU A 163 -3.12 -8.29 0.92
C LEU A 163 -4.47 -9.02 1.00
N GLY A 164 -5.03 -9.15 2.20
CA GLY A 164 -6.20 -9.98 2.47
C GLY A 164 -5.85 -11.44 2.75
N LEU A 165 -4.63 -11.71 3.22
CA LEU A 165 -4.21 -13.06 3.62
C LEU A 165 -4.96 -13.52 4.88
N PRO A 166 -5.35 -14.80 4.95
CA PRO A 166 -5.76 -15.41 6.21
C PRO A 166 -4.65 -15.35 7.26
N ASP A 167 -5.00 -15.22 8.54
CA ASP A 167 -4.01 -15.20 9.63
C ASP A 167 -3.17 -16.50 9.69
N ASP A 168 -3.77 -17.61 9.25
CA ASP A 168 -3.16 -18.93 9.19
C ASP A 168 -2.57 -19.28 7.80
N PHE A 169 -2.34 -18.29 6.91
CA PHE A 169 -1.92 -18.53 5.52
C PHE A 169 -0.69 -19.46 5.40
N LYS A 170 0.20 -19.44 6.39
CA LYS A 170 1.39 -20.30 6.46
C LYS A 170 1.04 -21.79 6.45
N THR A 171 -0.07 -22.18 7.06
CA THR A 171 -0.56 -23.56 7.15
C THR A 171 -1.75 -23.82 6.25
N SER A 172 -2.57 -22.82 5.95
CA SER A 172 -3.81 -22.97 5.17
C SER A 172 -3.66 -22.71 3.67
N LEU A 173 -2.77 -21.80 3.26
CA LEU A 173 -2.60 -21.38 1.87
C LEU A 173 -1.33 -21.93 1.24
N ILE A 174 -0.17 -21.70 1.86
CA ILE A 174 1.14 -22.07 1.28
C ILE A 174 1.22 -23.57 0.93
N PRO A 175 0.83 -24.51 1.82
CA PRO A 175 0.95 -25.94 1.54
C PRO A 175 0.05 -26.45 0.40
N LYS A 176 -1.00 -25.71 0.03
CA LYS A 176 -1.87 -26.06 -1.11
C LYS A 176 -1.19 -25.84 -2.46
N TYR A 177 -0.16 -25.00 -2.51
CA TYR A 177 0.52 -24.60 -3.74
C TYR A 177 2.03 -24.87 -3.70
N PRO A 178 2.47 -26.12 -3.48
CA PRO A 178 3.89 -26.46 -3.32
C PRO A 178 4.71 -26.27 -4.61
N HIS A 179 4.04 -26.23 -5.77
CA HIS A 179 4.64 -25.97 -7.06
C HIS A 179 4.91 -24.47 -7.30
N PHE A 180 4.33 -23.59 -6.50
CA PHE A 180 4.60 -22.15 -6.55
C PHE A 180 5.47 -21.69 -5.39
N PHE A 181 5.30 -22.27 -4.21
CA PHE A 181 5.89 -21.76 -2.98
C PHE A 181 6.64 -22.84 -2.20
N SER A 182 7.79 -22.46 -1.63
CA SER A 182 8.40 -23.18 -0.53
C SER A 182 8.77 -22.24 0.61
N ALA A 183 8.68 -22.73 1.84
CA ALA A 183 9.23 -22.06 3.01
C ALA A 183 10.63 -22.61 3.27
N ARG A 184 11.66 -21.76 3.20
CA ARG A 184 13.06 -22.14 3.40
C ARG A 184 13.77 -21.13 4.28
N GLU A 185 14.81 -21.58 4.97
CA GLU A 185 15.70 -20.67 5.70
C GLU A 185 16.71 -20.05 4.72
N VAL A 186 16.75 -18.72 4.66
CA VAL A 186 17.69 -17.95 3.84
C VAL A 186 18.37 -16.94 4.75
N ASN A 187 19.69 -17.07 4.91
CA ASN A 187 20.49 -16.21 5.79
C ASN A 187 19.96 -16.15 7.24
N GLY A 188 19.56 -17.29 7.81
CA GLY A 188 19.06 -17.36 9.19
C GLY A 188 17.60 -16.92 9.37
N ARG A 189 16.88 -16.60 8.28
CA ARG A 189 15.47 -16.15 8.34
C ARG A 189 14.58 -17.07 7.52
N ALA A 190 13.40 -17.38 8.07
CA ALA A 190 12.40 -18.13 7.34
C ALA A 190 11.80 -17.24 6.23
N CYS A 191 11.99 -17.65 4.98
CA CYS A 191 11.56 -16.93 3.78
C CYS A 191 10.60 -17.79 2.97
N LEU A 192 9.62 -17.12 2.36
CA LEU A 192 8.83 -17.71 1.28
C LEU A 192 9.61 -17.52 -0.02
N VAL A 193 9.81 -18.60 -0.75
CA VAL A 193 10.56 -18.65 -2.01
C VAL A 193 9.61 -19.02 -3.14
N LEU A 194 9.76 -18.37 -4.29
CA LEU A 194 9.06 -18.72 -5.52
C LEU A 194 9.79 -19.86 -6.21
N GLU A 195 9.12 -21.00 -6.37
CA GLU A 195 9.71 -22.17 -7.04
C GLU A 195 9.71 -22.03 -8.57
N ASN A 196 8.62 -21.49 -9.12
CA ASN A 196 8.40 -21.45 -10.55
C ASN A 196 8.06 -20.04 -11.03
N TRP A 197 8.95 -19.49 -11.86
CA TRP A 197 8.75 -18.21 -12.50
C TRP A 197 7.75 -18.34 -13.65
N ASP A 198 6.75 -17.48 -13.64
CA ASP A 198 5.72 -17.45 -14.68
C ASP A 198 5.73 -16.11 -15.40
N SER A 199 6.25 -16.13 -16.62
CA SER A 199 6.36 -14.96 -17.47
C SER A 199 5.00 -14.35 -17.83
N SER A 200 3.90 -15.11 -17.78
CA SER A 200 2.56 -14.55 -18.01
C SER A 200 2.11 -13.61 -16.90
N LEU A 201 2.65 -13.78 -15.68
CA LEU A 201 2.43 -12.89 -14.55
C LEU A 201 3.33 -11.66 -14.57
N ALA A 202 4.36 -11.61 -15.41
CA ALA A 202 5.31 -10.50 -15.49
C ALA A 202 4.75 -9.26 -16.23
N VAL A 203 3.45 -9.00 -16.05
CA VAL A 203 2.69 -7.87 -16.60
C VAL A 203 2.18 -7.02 -15.44
N THR A 204 2.54 -5.74 -15.43
CA THR A 204 2.17 -4.82 -14.36
C THR A 204 0.69 -4.42 -14.43
N SER A 205 0.10 -4.05 -13.30
CA SER A 205 -1.21 -3.39 -13.22
C SER A 205 -1.33 -2.20 -14.19
N ARG A 206 -0.25 -1.42 -14.33
CA ARG A 206 -0.13 -0.33 -15.34
C ARG A 206 -0.31 -0.85 -16.77
N GLU A 207 0.39 -1.90 -17.15
CA GLU A 207 0.28 -2.50 -18.49
C GLU A 207 -1.11 -3.07 -18.75
N THR A 208 -1.68 -3.79 -17.77
CA THR A 208 -3.04 -4.33 -17.87
C THR A 208 -4.06 -3.22 -18.16
N ARG A 209 -3.98 -2.11 -17.41
CA ARG A 209 -4.82 -0.94 -17.67
C ARG A 209 -4.61 -0.35 -19.06
N LEU A 210 -3.36 -0.14 -19.48
CA LEU A 210 -3.05 0.40 -20.81
C LEU A 210 -3.55 -0.51 -21.94
N ALA A 211 -3.56 -1.83 -21.74
CA ALA A 211 -4.14 -2.79 -22.66
C ALA A 211 -5.66 -2.62 -22.78
N GLN A 212 -6.35 -2.49 -21.64
CA GLN A 212 -7.80 -2.25 -21.57
C GLN A 212 -8.20 -0.90 -22.19
N GLU A 213 -7.38 0.13 -22.04
CA GLU A 213 -7.55 1.46 -22.66
C GLU A 213 -7.19 1.47 -24.16
N GLY A 214 -6.69 0.35 -24.71
CA GLY A 214 -6.34 0.22 -26.13
C GLY A 214 -5.03 0.94 -26.54
N ILE A 215 -4.23 1.39 -25.57
CA ILE A 215 -3.03 2.20 -25.79
C ILE A 215 -1.83 1.35 -26.24
N LEU A 216 -1.80 0.06 -25.91
CA LEU A 216 -0.72 -0.87 -26.30
C LEU A 216 -0.83 -1.43 -27.72
N LYS A 217 -1.91 -1.13 -28.47
CA LYS A 217 -2.02 -1.59 -29.86
C LYS A 217 -1.03 -0.82 -30.73
N PRO A 218 -0.16 -1.48 -31.52
CA PRO A 218 0.67 -0.81 -32.50
C PRO A 218 -0.24 -0.34 -33.65
N ALA A 219 -0.83 0.83 -33.53
CA ALA A 219 -1.36 1.51 -34.69
C ALA A 219 -0.15 1.86 -35.57
N GLY A 220 -0.11 1.33 -36.80
CA GLY A 220 0.94 1.53 -37.81
C GLY A 220 1.15 2.99 -38.25
N TYR A 221 0.63 3.95 -37.49
CA TYR A 221 0.89 5.37 -37.63
C TYR A 221 1.15 5.92 -36.23
N GLN A 222 2.35 6.47 -36.03
CA GLN A 222 2.73 7.27 -34.87
C GLN A 222 1.80 8.49 -34.75
N LYS A 223 0.58 8.28 -34.22
CA LYS A 223 -0.34 9.35 -33.86
C LYS A 223 0.40 10.19 -32.81
N LYS A 224 0.71 11.45 -33.15
CA LYS A 224 1.35 12.41 -32.24
C LYS A 224 0.71 12.28 -30.86
N VAL A 225 1.49 11.81 -29.87
CA VAL A 225 1.01 11.60 -28.51
C VAL A 225 0.48 12.93 -27.98
N LYS A 226 -0.83 13.00 -27.72
CA LYS A 226 -1.50 14.21 -27.21
C LYS A 226 -1.48 14.19 -25.69
N ILE A 227 -1.08 15.31 -25.08
CA ILE A 227 -1.38 15.58 -23.67
C ILE A 227 -2.90 15.75 -23.58
N LEU A 228 -3.54 14.97 -22.72
CA LEU A 228 -4.97 15.06 -22.46
C LEU A 228 -5.30 16.33 -21.68
N LYS A 229 -6.57 16.74 -21.71
CA LYS A 229 -7.06 17.93 -20.98
C LYS A 229 -6.83 17.84 -19.46
N ASP A 230 -6.63 16.64 -18.93
CA ASP A 230 -6.34 16.36 -17.51
C ASP A 230 -4.83 16.39 -17.17
N GLY A 231 -3.96 16.66 -18.16
CA GLY A 231 -2.51 16.70 -18.00
C GLY A 231 -1.82 15.34 -18.09
N ASN A 232 -2.54 14.27 -18.43
CA ASN A 232 -1.93 12.95 -18.64
C ASN A 232 -1.26 12.81 -20.02
N TYR A 233 -0.15 12.08 -20.05
CA TYR A 233 0.59 11.73 -21.26
C TYR A 233 0.20 10.32 -21.73
N LEU A 234 -0.34 10.21 -22.94
CA LEU A 234 -0.81 8.94 -23.51
C LEU A 234 0.31 8.19 -24.24
N GLY A 235 1.21 7.57 -23.49
CA GLY A 235 2.30 6.75 -24.04
C GLY A 235 2.38 5.36 -23.41
N PRO A 236 3.03 4.39 -24.08
CA PRO A 236 3.13 3.00 -23.60
C PRO A 236 3.91 2.86 -22.27
N TYR A 237 4.73 3.87 -21.95
CA TYR A 237 5.57 3.91 -20.76
C TYR A 237 5.05 4.84 -19.67
N ALA A 238 3.85 5.40 -19.86
CA ALA A 238 3.35 6.46 -19.02
C ALA A 238 2.64 5.92 -17.77
N PHE A 239 2.89 6.56 -16.64
CA PHE A 239 2.05 6.44 -15.45
C PHE A 239 0.90 7.42 -15.52
N ARG A 240 -0.26 7.03 -14.99
CA ARG A 240 -1.35 7.98 -14.76
C ARG A 240 -0.95 8.92 -13.63
N VAL A 241 -1.10 10.21 -13.87
CA VAL A 241 -0.81 11.28 -12.92
C VAL A 241 -2.08 12.06 -12.61
N ASN A 242 -2.32 12.25 -11.32
CA ASN A 242 -3.42 13.05 -10.80
C ASN A 242 -2.82 14.11 -9.90
N PHE A 243 -2.68 15.37 -10.34
CA PHE A 243 -2.09 16.40 -9.48
C PHE A 243 -3.05 16.84 -8.37
N PRO A 244 -2.53 17.14 -7.16
CA PRO A 244 -3.37 17.63 -6.06
C PRO A 244 -3.91 19.03 -6.39
N ALA A 245 -5.10 19.35 -5.88
CA ALA A 245 -5.71 20.65 -6.06
C ALA A 245 -4.77 21.76 -5.55
N GLY A 246 -4.57 22.80 -6.38
CA GLY A 246 -3.65 23.91 -6.07
C GLY A 246 -2.17 23.64 -6.38
N PHE A 247 -1.78 22.44 -6.82
CA PHE A 247 -0.46 22.25 -7.41
C PHE A 247 -0.44 22.87 -8.81
N ARG A 248 0.38 23.90 -8.98
CA ARG A 248 0.57 24.61 -10.25
C ARG A 248 1.98 24.32 -10.77
N PRO A 249 2.17 23.25 -11.57
CA PRO A 249 3.47 22.97 -12.16
C PRO A 249 3.87 24.09 -13.11
N ASN A 250 5.14 24.49 -13.10
CA ASN A 250 5.68 25.39 -14.10
C ASN A 250 6.01 24.63 -15.40
N VAL A 251 6.27 25.37 -16.48
CA VAL A 251 6.55 24.79 -17.81
C VAL A 251 7.72 23.81 -17.75
N GLY A 252 8.83 24.18 -17.10
CA GLY A 252 9.99 23.30 -16.98
C GLY A 252 9.72 21.99 -16.21
N TYR A 253 8.84 22.01 -15.21
CA TYR A 253 8.40 20.78 -14.53
C TYR A 253 7.60 19.88 -15.48
N LEU A 254 6.69 20.46 -16.28
CA LEU A 254 5.89 19.70 -17.26
C LEU A 254 6.77 19.09 -18.35
N GLU A 255 7.77 19.82 -18.85
CA GLU A 255 8.75 19.30 -19.81
C GLU A 255 9.57 18.14 -19.22
N GLN A 256 10.02 18.26 -17.96
CA GLN A 256 10.73 17.17 -17.27
C GLN A 256 9.83 15.95 -17.06
N LEU A 257 8.57 16.17 -16.68
CA LEU A 257 7.59 15.11 -16.52
C LEU A 257 7.32 14.42 -17.86
N GLU A 258 7.13 15.16 -18.94
CA GLU A 258 6.89 14.60 -20.27
C GLU A 258 8.09 13.74 -20.73
N LYS A 259 9.32 14.24 -20.57
CA LYS A 259 10.54 13.46 -20.83
C LYS A 259 10.58 12.17 -20.00
N TRP A 260 10.19 12.24 -18.73
CA TRP A 260 10.14 11.08 -17.85
C TRP A 260 9.02 10.09 -18.23
N GLN A 261 7.86 10.56 -18.66
CA GLN A 261 6.76 9.72 -19.13
C GLN A 261 7.10 9.01 -20.45
N LYS A 262 7.84 9.67 -21.34
CA LYS A 262 8.36 9.13 -22.61
C LYS A 262 9.50 8.13 -22.44
N MET A 263 10.26 8.23 -21.36
CA MET A 263 11.37 7.32 -21.07
C MET A 263 10.87 5.87 -21.09
N GLU A 264 11.68 4.94 -21.61
CA GLU A 264 11.39 3.51 -21.54
C GLU A 264 11.00 3.08 -20.12
N PHE A 265 10.08 2.12 -20.03
CA PHE A 265 9.61 1.57 -18.77
C PHE A 265 10.35 0.25 -18.50
N PRO A 266 11.35 0.22 -17.60
CA PRO A 266 11.97 -1.04 -17.21
C PRO A 266 10.98 -1.81 -16.36
N SER A 267 10.66 -3.05 -16.76
CA SER A 267 9.72 -3.89 -16.03
C SER A 267 10.19 -4.07 -14.57
N PRO A 268 9.29 -3.93 -13.59
CA PRO A 268 9.62 -4.14 -12.18
C PRO A 268 9.97 -5.60 -11.88
N TYR A 269 9.61 -6.53 -12.76
CA TYR A 269 9.94 -7.96 -12.67
C TYR A 269 11.33 -8.30 -13.24
N LEU A 270 12.02 -7.35 -13.87
CA LEU A 270 13.43 -7.54 -14.21
C LEU A 270 14.28 -7.37 -12.96
N ASN A 271 15.28 -8.24 -12.78
CA ASN A 271 16.15 -8.20 -11.61
C ASN A 271 16.82 -6.82 -11.44
N ALA A 272 16.65 -6.23 -10.25
CA ALA A 272 17.11 -4.87 -9.94
C ALA A 272 18.63 -4.70 -10.06
N ARG A 273 19.42 -5.77 -9.87
CA ARG A 273 20.90 -5.74 -9.97
C ARG A 273 21.42 -5.44 -11.38
N ARG A 274 20.55 -5.52 -12.40
CA ARG A 274 20.90 -5.21 -13.79
C ARG A 274 20.97 -3.72 -14.09
N PHE A 275 20.58 -2.87 -13.14
CA PHE A 275 20.48 -1.44 -13.34
C PHE A 275 21.50 -0.69 -12.49
N ASP A 276 22.21 0.26 -13.12
CA ASP A 276 23.01 1.23 -12.38
C ASP A 276 22.08 2.24 -11.68
N PHE A 277 22.26 2.43 -10.37
CA PHE A 277 21.49 3.39 -9.57
C PHE A 277 21.61 4.84 -10.07
N ALA A 278 22.68 5.18 -10.80
CA ALA A 278 22.84 6.49 -11.43
C ALA A 278 21.90 6.69 -12.64
N ASP A 279 21.47 5.60 -13.30
CA ASP A 279 20.63 5.65 -14.48
C ASP A 279 19.22 6.22 -14.14
N PRO A 280 18.75 7.26 -14.84
CA PRO A 280 17.35 7.69 -14.78
C PRO A 280 16.32 6.54 -14.93
N LYS A 281 16.60 5.51 -15.74
CA LYS A 281 15.74 4.35 -15.90
C LYS A 281 15.62 3.53 -14.62
N ALA A 282 16.70 3.37 -13.86
CA ALA A 282 16.68 2.69 -12.56
C ALA A 282 15.72 3.39 -11.58
N ARG A 283 15.74 4.74 -11.56
CA ARG A 283 14.80 5.54 -10.76
C ARG A 283 13.36 5.37 -11.22
N LYS A 284 13.10 5.28 -12.53
CA LYS A 284 11.76 5.00 -13.07
C LYS A 284 11.30 3.57 -12.69
N ARG A 285 12.20 2.59 -12.68
CA ARG A 285 11.92 1.22 -12.22
C ARG A 285 11.52 1.18 -10.74
N VAL A 286 12.20 1.93 -9.86
CA VAL A 286 11.78 2.01 -8.44
C VAL A 286 10.34 2.48 -8.30
N VAL A 287 9.94 3.49 -9.08
CA VAL A 287 8.53 3.95 -9.11
C VAL A 287 7.60 2.86 -9.63
N ALA A 288 8.02 2.10 -10.63
CA ALA A 288 7.28 0.95 -11.14
C ALA A 288 7.10 -0.15 -10.09
N VAL A 289 8.14 -0.47 -9.30
CA VAL A 289 8.07 -1.47 -8.22
C VAL A 289 7.11 -1.00 -7.13
N LEU A 290 7.19 0.26 -6.68
CA LEU A 290 6.29 0.80 -5.66
C LEU A 290 4.85 0.86 -6.14
N HIS A 291 4.65 1.22 -7.42
CA HIS A 291 3.34 1.22 -8.07
C HIS A 291 2.76 -0.20 -8.11
N GLU A 292 3.53 -1.18 -8.59
CA GLU A 292 3.07 -2.56 -8.68
C GLU A 292 2.82 -3.15 -7.29
N LEU A 293 3.72 -2.95 -6.32
CA LEU A 293 3.55 -3.44 -4.95
C LEU A 293 2.26 -2.93 -4.30
N LEU A 294 1.98 -1.62 -4.39
CA LEU A 294 0.72 -1.06 -3.90
C LEU A 294 -0.47 -1.61 -4.67
N SER A 295 -0.32 -1.88 -5.97
CA SER A 295 -1.40 -2.45 -6.79
C SER A 295 -1.80 -3.87 -6.36
N LEU A 296 -0.93 -4.61 -5.65
CA LEU A 296 -1.25 -5.94 -5.12
C LEU A 296 -2.12 -5.91 -3.86
N THR A 297 -2.18 -4.78 -3.14
CA THR A 297 -2.98 -4.70 -1.90
C THR A 297 -4.46 -4.49 -2.21
N MET A 298 -5.34 -4.91 -1.28
CA MET A 298 -6.79 -4.81 -1.46
C MET A 298 -7.21 -3.35 -1.64
N GLU A 299 -6.69 -2.47 -0.80
CA GLU A 299 -7.04 -1.04 -0.79
C GLU A 299 -6.03 -0.17 -1.53
N LYS A 300 -5.06 -0.73 -2.27
CA LYS A 300 -4.09 0.03 -3.08
C LYS A 300 -3.30 1.07 -2.26
N ARG A 301 -3.04 0.73 -1.00
CA ARG A 301 -2.31 1.52 -0.01
C ARG A 301 -1.50 0.62 0.92
N MET A 302 -0.49 1.19 1.56
CA MET A 302 0.31 0.57 2.63
C MET A 302 0.86 1.66 3.56
N THR A 303 1.18 1.31 4.80
CA THR A 303 1.95 2.22 5.68
C THR A 303 3.40 2.38 5.20
N SER A 304 4.04 3.49 5.56
CA SER A 304 5.45 3.71 5.22
C SER A 304 6.37 2.65 5.81
N ALA A 305 6.06 2.14 7.01
CA ALA A 305 6.81 1.06 7.64
C ALA A 305 6.66 -0.26 6.89
N GLN A 306 5.46 -0.58 6.40
CA GLN A 306 5.24 -1.78 5.58
C GLN A 306 5.97 -1.71 4.23
N LEU A 307 6.05 -0.53 3.60
CA LEU A 307 6.88 -0.37 2.39
C LEU A 307 8.37 -0.53 2.69
N ASP A 308 8.84 0.04 3.80
CA ASP A 308 10.24 -0.03 4.22
C ASP A 308 10.68 -1.44 4.60
N ALA A 309 9.74 -2.29 5.04
CA ALA A 309 9.99 -3.71 5.33
C ALA A 309 10.46 -4.53 4.10
N PHE A 310 10.33 -3.99 2.88
CA PHE A 310 10.85 -4.58 1.65
C PHE A 310 12.13 -3.90 1.13
N HIS A 311 12.76 -3.04 1.93
CA HIS A 311 13.88 -2.22 1.46
C HIS A 311 15.00 -3.07 0.86
N SER A 312 15.40 -4.15 1.53
CA SER A 312 16.43 -5.08 1.07
C SER A 312 15.99 -5.89 -0.15
N GLU A 313 14.80 -6.48 -0.07
CA GLU A 313 14.27 -7.44 -1.04
C GLU A 313 14.05 -6.79 -2.41
N TYR A 314 13.67 -5.52 -2.45
CA TYR A 314 13.40 -4.76 -3.68
C TYR A 314 14.48 -3.75 -4.06
N LEU A 315 15.56 -3.64 -3.27
CA LEU A 315 16.60 -2.60 -3.40
C LEU A 315 15.99 -1.19 -3.48
N LEU A 316 15.12 -0.88 -2.52
CA LEU A 316 14.48 0.43 -2.43
C LEU A 316 15.52 1.51 -2.05
N PRO A 317 15.28 2.78 -2.43
CA PRO A 317 16.17 3.86 -2.05
C PRO A 317 16.05 4.19 -0.56
N SER A 318 17.19 4.44 0.10
CA SER A 318 17.26 4.87 1.51
C SER A 318 16.42 6.11 1.85
N LYS A 319 16.17 6.97 0.84
CA LYS A 319 15.27 8.13 0.96
C LYS A 319 13.89 7.83 0.33
N LEU A 320 13.27 6.72 0.73
CA LEU A 320 12.00 6.23 0.18
C LEU A 320 10.88 7.28 0.22
N LEU A 321 10.66 7.93 1.38
CA LEU A 321 9.63 8.97 1.50
C LEU A 321 9.87 10.15 0.55
N LEU A 322 11.14 10.53 0.32
CA LEU A 322 11.48 11.59 -0.63
C LEU A 322 11.20 11.15 -2.08
N CYS A 323 11.41 9.87 -2.40
CA CYS A 323 11.03 9.30 -3.69
C CYS A 323 9.50 9.44 -3.89
N LEU A 324 8.70 8.98 -2.93
CA LEU A 324 7.24 9.08 -2.97
C LEU A 324 6.75 10.53 -3.13
N ILE A 325 7.31 11.46 -2.35
CA ILE A 325 6.97 12.89 -2.42
C ILE A 325 7.33 13.51 -3.78
N LYS A 326 8.46 13.12 -4.38
CA LYS A 326 8.84 13.59 -5.73
C LYS A 326 7.85 13.13 -6.79
N HIS A 327 7.20 11.99 -6.58
CA HIS A 327 6.19 11.41 -7.47
C HIS A 327 4.75 11.61 -6.95
N GLN A 328 4.45 12.78 -6.37
CA GLN A 328 3.14 13.15 -5.81
C GLN A 328 1.96 13.13 -6.81
N GLY A 329 2.23 13.03 -8.12
CA GLY A 329 1.21 12.79 -9.14
C GLY A 329 0.68 11.36 -9.12
N ILE A 330 1.50 10.40 -8.67
CA ILE A 330 1.20 8.96 -8.65
C ILE A 330 0.86 8.52 -7.22
N PHE A 331 1.65 8.95 -6.23
CA PHE A 331 1.51 8.57 -4.84
C PHE A 331 0.97 9.71 -3.98
N TYR A 332 0.25 9.35 -2.92
CA TYR A 332 -0.13 10.28 -1.87
C TYR A 332 0.25 9.74 -0.49
N LEU A 333 1.10 10.47 0.22
CA LEU A 333 1.47 10.22 1.62
C LEU A 333 0.57 11.03 2.56
N THR A 334 -0.10 10.36 3.50
CA THR A 334 -0.86 11.00 4.58
C THR A 334 -0.35 10.58 5.95
N ASN A 335 -0.59 11.46 6.93
CA ASN A 335 -0.31 11.24 8.35
C ASN A 335 -1.63 11.24 9.17
N LYS A 336 -2.79 11.05 8.52
CA LYS A 336 -4.12 11.05 9.17
C LYS A 336 -4.46 9.72 9.89
N GLY A 337 -3.44 8.95 10.25
CA GLY A 337 -3.57 7.70 11.00
C GLY A 337 -2.43 7.59 12.01
N VAL A 338 -2.38 6.45 12.71
CA VAL A 338 -1.30 6.17 13.68
C VAL A 338 0.06 6.15 12.99
N ARG A 339 0.11 5.66 11.75
CA ARG A 339 1.31 5.58 10.91
C ARG A 339 1.08 6.33 9.60
N SER A 340 2.15 6.88 9.04
CA SER A 340 2.11 7.46 7.71
C SER A 340 1.70 6.39 6.68
N THR A 341 0.76 6.72 5.81
CA THR A 341 0.17 5.79 4.83
C THR A 341 0.32 6.35 3.42
N VAL A 342 0.72 5.50 2.49
CA VAL A 342 0.95 5.80 1.09
C VAL A 342 -0.18 5.19 0.27
N PHE A 343 -0.81 6.00 -0.57
CA PHE A 343 -1.88 5.63 -1.47
C PHE A 343 -1.40 5.66 -2.91
N LEU A 344 -1.87 4.71 -3.72
CA LEU A 344 -1.81 4.79 -5.17
C LEU A 344 -2.98 5.64 -5.67
N LYS A 345 -2.71 6.85 -6.19
CA LYS A 345 -3.77 7.84 -6.47
C LYS A 345 -4.71 7.45 -7.59
N GLU A 346 -4.23 6.70 -8.58
CA GLU A 346 -5.05 6.26 -9.71
C GLU A 346 -6.10 5.22 -9.31
N ALA A 347 -5.94 4.56 -8.17
CA ALA A 347 -6.89 3.57 -7.68
C ALA A 347 -8.16 4.18 -7.04
N TYR A 348 -8.19 5.51 -6.89
CA TYR A 348 -9.25 6.19 -6.15
C TYR A 348 -9.96 7.24 -7.01
N HIS A 349 -11.28 7.23 -6.92
CA HIS A 349 -12.12 8.34 -7.35
C HIS A 349 -12.63 9.08 -6.11
N GLY A 350 -11.97 10.20 -5.79
CA GLY A 350 -12.26 10.94 -4.57
C GLY A 350 -11.88 10.17 -3.31
N SER A 351 -12.86 9.76 -2.51
CA SER A 351 -12.65 8.97 -1.28
C SER A 351 -13.04 7.49 -1.47
N SER A 352 -13.42 7.10 -2.68
CA SER A 352 -13.85 5.75 -3.01
C SER A 352 -12.80 5.01 -3.83
N LEU A 353 -12.55 3.75 -3.47
CA LEU A 353 -11.71 2.84 -4.26
C LEU A 353 -12.46 2.42 -5.52
N ILE A 354 -11.80 2.49 -6.68
CA ILE A 354 -12.43 2.22 -7.99
C ILE A 354 -12.72 0.73 -8.16
N GLU A 355 -11.72 -0.12 -7.91
CA GLU A 355 -11.83 -1.58 -8.06
C GLU A 355 -11.71 -2.25 -6.71
N LYS A 356 -12.77 -2.97 -6.30
CA LYS A 356 -12.82 -3.70 -5.03
C LYS A 356 -12.69 -5.20 -5.29
N CYS A 357 -11.81 -5.87 -4.56
CA CYS A 357 -11.72 -7.33 -4.57
C CYS A 357 -12.97 -7.97 -3.90
N PRO A 358 -13.23 -9.27 -4.11
CA PRO A 358 -14.39 -9.96 -3.54
C PRO A 358 -14.56 -9.76 -2.04
N LEU A 359 -13.44 -9.80 -1.29
CA LEU A 359 -13.46 -9.61 0.16
C LEU A 359 -13.89 -8.19 0.58
N LEU A 360 -13.45 -7.16 -0.15
CA LEU A 360 -13.88 -5.78 0.10
C LEU A 360 -15.36 -5.55 -0.26
N GLN A 361 -15.84 -6.17 -1.34
CA GLN A 361 -17.25 -6.11 -1.73
C GLN A 361 -18.15 -6.74 -0.66
N PHE A 362 -17.77 -7.92 -0.16
CA PHE A 362 -18.44 -8.56 0.97
C PHE A 362 -18.43 -7.68 2.23
N ASN A 363 -17.28 -7.07 2.55
CA ASN A 363 -17.17 -6.19 3.70
C ASN A 363 -18.08 -4.96 3.59
N ASP A 364 -18.19 -4.37 2.40
CA ASP A 364 -19.12 -3.26 2.15
C ASP A 364 -20.57 -3.70 2.35
N GLU A 365 -20.95 -4.87 1.83
CA GLU A 365 -22.31 -5.43 1.97
C GLU A 365 -22.67 -5.63 3.44
N PHE A 366 -21.76 -6.22 4.22
CA PHE A 366 -21.96 -6.41 5.66
C PHE A 366 -22.09 -5.07 6.39
N VAL A 367 -21.21 -4.10 6.10
CA VAL A 367 -21.21 -2.78 6.73
C VAL A 367 -22.42 -1.95 6.33
N ALA A 368 -23.00 -2.15 5.14
CA ALA A 368 -24.21 -1.46 4.70
C ALA A 368 -25.43 -1.71 5.62
N LEU A 369 -25.43 -2.81 6.38
CA LEU A 369 -26.44 -3.07 7.43
C LEU A 369 -26.47 -2.01 8.52
N SER A 370 -25.42 -1.19 8.65
CA SER A 370 -25.32 -0.12 9.64
C SER A 370 -26.23 1.09 9.30
N GLY A 371 -27.06 1.00 8.24
CA GLY A 371 -27.90 2.09 7.74
C GLY A 371 -27.13 3.16 6.97
N ARG A 372 -25.82 2.99 6.76
CA ARG A 372 -25.04 3.78 5.82
C ARG A 372 -25.19 3.15 4.45
N GLY A 373 -26.18 3.60 3.68
CA GLY A 373 -26.10 3.45 2.23
C GLY A 373 -24.76 4.03 1.76
N ASN A 374 -24.10 3.34 0.83
CA ASN A 374 -22.86 3.75 0.19
C ASN A 374 -23.00 5.22 -0.25
N THR A 375 -22.50 6.15 0.56
CA THR A 375 -22.78 7.59 0.42
C THR A 375 -21.98 8.21 -0.72
N ASP A 376 -21.23 7.38 -1.45
CA ASP A 376 -20.43 7.74 -2.61
C ASP A 376 -21.04 7.21 -3.93
N LEU A 377 -22.08 6.36 -3.89
CA LEU A 377 -22.80 5.92 -5.10
C LEU A 377 -23.69 7.02 -5.70
N CYS A 378 -24.07 8.03 -4.90
CA CYS A 378 -24.86 9.17 -5.39
C CYS A 378 -24.05 10.13 -6.28
N ASP A 379 -22.73 10.21 -6.11
CA ASP A 379 -21.87 10.97 -7.05
C ASP A 379 -21.64 10.21 -8.37
N THR A 380 -21.74 8.88 -8.36
CA THR A 380 -21.55 8.04 -9.56
C THR A 380 -22.74 8.13 -10.53
N ARG A 381 -23.97 8.19 -10.02
CA ARG A 381 -25.18 8.33 -10.86
C ARG A 381 -25.32 9.71 -11.51
N ASN A 382 -24.91 10.77 -10.82
CA ASN A 382 -24.99 12.13 -11.38
C ASN A 382 -23.92 12.43 -12.44
N SER A 383 -22.83 11.66 -12.47
CA SER A 383 -21.74 11.84 -13.44
C SER A 383 -21.95 11.06 -14.74
N LEU A 384 -22.76 10.00 -14.74
CA LEU A 384 -23.08 9.21 -15.93
C LEU A 384 -24.21 9.84 -16.78
N HIS A 385 -25.03 10.71 -16.20
CA HIS A 385 -26.10 11.42 -16.92
C HIS A 385 -25.66 12.73 -17.60
N THR A 386 -24.38 13.14 -17.47
CA THR A 386 -23.85 14.35 -18.13
C THR A 386 -22.95 14.06 -19.34
N ALA A 387 -22.88 12.81 -19.79
CA ALA A 387 -22.17 12.42 -20.99
C ALA A 387 -23.10 11.65 -21.95
N VAL A 388 -24.03 12.39 -22.56
CA VAL A 388 -24.63 12.07 -23.86
C VAL A 388 -24.46 13.29 -24.74
#